data_AF-F3KKN1-F1
#
_entry.id   AF-F3KKN1-F1
#
_cell.length_a   1.000
_cell.length_b   1.000
_cell.length_c   1.000
_cell.angle_alpha   90.00
_cell.angle_beta   90.00
_cell.angle_gamma   90.00
#
_symmetry.space_group_name_H-M   'P 1'
#
loop_
_entity.id
_entity.type
_entity.pdbx_description
1 polymer ?
#
loop_
_entity_poly.entity_id
_entity_poly.type
_entity_poly.pdbx_seq_one_letter_code
_entity_poly.pdbx_strand_id
1 'polypeptide(L)'
;MHSKIALIFVFVIALGLIGSASAHKSEVVGDYKIEIGWKNEPPIVGMDNQIELTVTTATAFDKAEAEKEDQNMEGMNMEDFNDSHMDNTDHMMEDTPDSNMTDSDHMMEAGHDDHEMNSGNHMGKTISTGILKGFTAEIVLGDNNIPLNLMEDSKYPGVYHAQFTPMMTGFPMVHISGILNDEDVNATFHPEQVEPLSMLSPLKQMANGISPGDVQCKEGFGVYKRTFDDSAVCLHPSSGEKLILRGVVVHF
;
A
#
# COMPACT_ATOMS: atom_id res chain seq x y z
N MET A 1 34.42 7.15 -35.71
CA MET A 1 33.24 7.75 -35.07
C MET A 1 32.34 6.66 -34.50
N HIS A 2 32.71 5.98 -33.41
CA HIS A 2 31.84 4.94 -32.81
C HIS A 2 31.90 4.90 -31.26
N SER A 3 32.76 5.71 -30.61
CA SER A 3 32.94 5.65 -29.15
C SER A 3 32.01 6.59 -28.36
N LYS A 4 31.27 7.49 -29.03
CA LYS A 4 30.38 8.48 -28.36
C LYS A 4 28.92 8.02 -28.28
N ILE A 5 28.53 7.02 -29.08
CA ILE A 5 27.15 6.50 -29.11
C ILE A 5 26.93 5.46 -28.01
N ALA A 6 27.96 4.68 -27.66
CA ALA A 6 27.88 3.69 -26.58
C ALA A 6 27.61 4.33 -25.20
N LEU A 7 28.09 5.55 -24.97
CA LEU A 7 27.91 6.25 -23.69
C LEU A 7 26.49 6.83 -23.52
N ILE A 8 25.78 7.10 -24.62
CA ILE A 8 24.39 7.60 -24.57
C ILE A 8 23.42 6.45 -24.30
N PHE A 9 23.68 5.25 -24.84
CA PHE A 9 22.85 4.07 -24.57
C PHE A 9 22.94 3.57 -23.12
N VAL A 10 24.09 3.72 -22.47
CA VAL A 10 24.26 3.33 -21.05
C VAL A 10 23.56 4.32 -20.10
N PHE A 11 23.40 5.58 -20.50
CA PHE A 11 22.75 6.60 -19.66
C PHE A 11 21.21 6.55 -19.73
N VAL A 12 20.64 6.18 -20.89
CA VAL A 12 19.19 6.00 -21.06
C VAL A 12 18.66 4.79 -20.27
N ILE A 13 19.47 3.74 -20.10
CA ILE A 13 19.10 2.56 -19.29
C ILE A 13 19.13 2.87 -17.78
N ALA A 14 19.91 3.86 -17.34
CA ALA A 14 20.03 4.22 -15.92
C ALA A 14 18.89 5.14 -15.42
N LEU A 15 18.15 5.79 -16.32
CA LEU A 15 17.06 6.72 -15.96
C LEU A 15 15.68 6.04 -15.80
N GLY A 16 15.53 4.78 -16.23
CA GLY A 16 14.29 4.01 -16.06
C GLY A 16 14.08 3.41 -14.65
N LEU A 17 14.92 3.76 -13.67
CA LEU A 17 14.90 3.20 -12.32
C LEU A 17 14.37 4.14 -11.24
N ILE A 18 13.82 5.30 -11.62
CA ILE A 18 13.15 6.20 -10.66
C ILE A 18 11.65 6.04 -10.86
N GLY A 19 11.11 4.90 -10.41
CA GLY A 19 9.68 4.71 -10.28
C GLY A 19 9.13 5.75 -9.31
N SER A 20 8.10 6.48 -9.74
CA SER A 20 7.30 7.34 -8.88
C SER A 20 6.89 6.56 -7.65
N ALA A 21 7.25 7.04 -6.46
CA ALA A 21 6.86 6.41 -5.21
C ALA A 21 5.35 6.62 -4.99
N SER A 22 4.53 5.72 -5.53
CA SER A 22 3.32 5.33 -4.83
C SER A 22 3.62 4.01 -4.12
N ALA A 23 3.19 3.94 -2.87
CA ALA A 23 3.34 2.79 -2.00
C ALA A 23 2.32 1.73 -2.44
N HIS A 24 2.39 1.30 -3.71
CA HIS A 24 1.33 0.58 -4.40
C HIS A 24 1.11 -0.78 -3.73
N LYS A 25 0.11 -0.81 -2.83
CA LYS A 25 -0.60 -2.03 -2.43
C LYS A 25 -1.56 -2.47 -3.53
N SER A 26 -1.83 -1.64 -4.55
CA SER A 26 -2.81 -1.91 -5.61
C SER A 26 -2.37 -1.46 -7.02
N GLU A 27 -2.83 -2.17 -8.05
CA GLU A 27 -2.65 -1.84 -9.47
C GLU A 27 -3.93 -2.13 -10.27
N VAL A 28 -4.26 -1.28 -11.24
CA VAL A 28 -5.41 -1.46 -12.14
C VAL A 28 -4.95 -2.06 -13.46
N VAL A 29 -5.57 -3.18 -13.84
CA VAL A 29 -5.33 -3.90 -15.10
C VAL A 29 -6.69 -4.09 -15.79
N GLY A 30 -6.94 -3.25 -16.79
CA GLY A 30 -8.17 -3.27 -17.59
C GLY A 30 -9.42 -2.98 -16.78
N ASP A 31 -10.21 -4.03 -16.55
CA ASP A 31 -11.44 -4.00 -15.75
C ASP A 31 -11.25 -4.39 -14.29
N TYR A 32 -10.01 -4.69 -13.89
CA TYR A 32 -9.71 -5.28 -12.59
C TYR A 32 -8.73 -4.43 -11.80
N LYS A 33 -8.83 -4.55 -10.48
CA LYS A 33 -7.86 -4.04 -9.53
C LYS A 33 -7.25 -5.24 -8.80
N ILE A 34 -5.93 -5.28 -8.78
CA ILE A 34 -5.14 -6.24 -8.02
C ILE A 34 -4.64 -5.53 -6.78
N GLU A 35 -4.79 -6.14 -5.62
CA GLU A 35 -4.20 -5.68 -4.36
C GLU A 35 -3.33 -6.79 -3.76
N ILE A 36 -2.14 -6.46 -3.25
CA ILE A 36 -1.25 -7.42 -2.59
C ILE A 36 -0.82 -6.88 -1.23
N GLY A 37 -0.97 -7.72 -0.19
CA GLY A 37 -0.61 -7.36 1.18
C GLY A 37 -0.36 -8.59 2.07
N TRP A 38 -0.23 -8.33 3.36
CA TRP A 38 -0.15 -9.38 4.38
C TRP A 38 -1.53 -9.68 4.94
N LYS A 39 -1.82 -10.97 5.14
CA LYS A 39 -3.06 -11.37 5.82
C LYS A 39 -3.13 -10.87 7.26
N ASN A 40 -2.02 -10.94 7.98
CA ASN A 40 -1.90 -10.41 9.35
C ASN A 40 -0.88 -9.27 9.35
N GLU A 41 -1.32 -8.06 9.69
CA GLU A 41 -0.46 -6.88 9.82
C GLU A 41 -0.31 -6.45 11.29
N PRO A 42 0.89 -6.01 11.72
CA PRO A 42 2.13 -6.01 10.95
C PRO A 42 2.70 -7.44 10.81
N PRO A 43 3.36 -7.77 9.69
CA PRO A 43 4.14 -8.99 9.56
C PRO A 43 5.33 -8.97 10.53
N ILE A 44 5.55 -10.06 11.27
CA ILE A 44 6.63 -10.14 12.26
C ILE A 44 7.59 -11.27 11.90
N VAL A 45 8.89 -11.03 12.06
CA VAL A 45 9.93 -12.05 11.87
C VAL A 45 9.66 -13.31 12.68
N GLY A 46 9.78 -14.46 12.01
CA GLY A 46 9.66 -15.79 12.61
C GLY A 46 8.24 -16.27 12.83
N MET A 47 7.22 -15.46 12.51
CA MET A 47 5.81 -15.83 12.70
C MET A 47 5.13 -16.18 11.39
N ASP A 48 4.33 -17.26 11.42
CA ASP A 48 3.59 -17.71 10.23
C ASP A 48 2.60 -16.64 9.77
N ASN A 49 2.62 -16.37 8.47
CA ASN A 49 1.72 -15.42 7.84
C ASN A 49 1.37 -15.87 6.41
N GLN A 50 0.60 -15.05 5.71
CA GLN A 50 0.26 -15.24 4.30
C GLN A 50 0.43 -13.93 3.55
N ILE A 51 0.94 -14.03 2.32
CA ILE A 51 0.71 -13.01 1.30
C ILE A 51 -0.69 -13.24 0.75
N GLU A 52 -1.50 -12.18 0.77
CA GLU A 52 -2.85 -12.16 0.23
C GLU A 52 -2.84 -11.33 -1.05
N LEU A 53 -3.31 -11.93 -2.15
CA LEU A 53 -3.57 -11.25 -3.41
C LEU A 53 -5.06 -11.22 -3.63
N THR A 54 -5.62 -10.03 -3.84
CA THR A 54 -7.04 -9.83 -4.05
C THR A 54 -7.28 -9.20 -5.42
N VAL A 55 -8.09 -9.86 -6.24
CA VAL A 55 -8.56 -9.36 -7.53
C VAL A 55 -10.02 -8.94 -7.40
N THR A 56 -10.28 -7.66 -7.65
CA THR A 56 -11.64 -7.09 -7.69
C THR A 56 -11.89 -6.39 -9.01
N THR A 57 -13.14 -5.99 -9.27
CA THR A 57 -13.44 -5.12 -10.41
C THR A 57 -12.99 -3.71 -10.11
N ALA A 58 -12.22 -3.11 -11.02
CA ALA A 58 -11.87 -1.70 -10.91
C ALA A 58 -13.12 -0.83 -11.11
N THR A 59 -13.34 0.09 -10.18
CA THR A 59 -14.35 1.14 -10.31
C THR A 59 -13.88 2.24 -11.26
N ALA A 60 -14.79 3.11 -11.70
CA ALA A 60 -14.42 4.30 -12.47
C ALA A 60 -13.43 5.20 -11.70
N PHE A 61 -13.51 5.20 -10.37
CA PHE A 61 -12.57 5.92 -9.52
C PHE A 61 -11.18 5.30 -9.55
N ASP A 62 -11.07 3.97 -9.35
CA ASP A 62 -9.77 3.27 -9.42
C ASP A 62 -9.09 3.51 -10.78
N LYS A 63 -9.85 3.45 -11.88
CA LYS A 63 -9.33 3.73 -13.23
C LYS A 63 -8.85 5.18 -13.40
N ALA A 64 -9.60 6.15 -12.89
CA ALA A 64 -9.22 7.56 -12.95
C ALA A 64 -8.01 7.91 -12.08
N GLU A 65 -7.76 7.17 -11.00
CA GLU A 65 -6.52 7.31 -10.21
C GLU A 65 -5.31 6.74 -10.96
N ALA A 66 -5.44 5.56 -11.56
CA ALA A 66 -4.38 4.94 -12.36
C ALA A 66 -3.96 5.84 -13.55
N GLU A 67 -4.92 6.44 -14.26
CA GLU A 67 -4.63 7.35 -15.40
C GLU A 67 -3.85 8.61 -14.99
N LYS A 68 -4.02 9.10 -13.75
CA LYS A 68 -3.26 10.26 -13.25
C LYS A 68 -1.81 9.92 -12.92
N GLU A 69 -1.57 8.69 -12.49
CA GLU A 69 -0.21 8.20 -12.24
C GLU A 69 0.59 8.10 -13.54
N ASP A 70 -0.05 7.63 -14.62
CA ASP A 70 0.54 7.57 -15.97
C ASP A 70 0.84 8.97 -16.54
N GLN A 71 -0.09 9.92 -16.42
CA GLN A 71 0.09 11.29 -16.93
C GLN A 71 1.19 12.07 -16.20
N ASN A 72 1.45 11.75 -14.92
CA ASN A 72 2.54 12.36 -14.17
C ASN A 72 3.93 11.86 -14.64
N MET A 73 3.99 10.78 -15.42
CA MET A 73 5.23 10.29 -16.07
C MET A 73 5.46 10.92 -17.46
N GLU A 74 4.42 11.35 -18.18
CA GLU A 74 4.57 12.01 -19.49
C GLU A 74 4.90 13.52 -19.41
N GLY A 75 4.75 14.14 -18.24
CA GLY A 75 4.95 15.58 -18.03
C GLY A 75 6.40 16.07 -17.95
N MET A 76 7.41 15.21 -18.06
CA MET A 76 8.83 15.59 -18.05
C MET A 76 9.45 15.63 -19.46
N ASN A 77 8.80 16.31 -20.41
CA ASN A 77 9.49 16.69 -21.64
C ASN A 77 10.41 17.88 -21.37
N MET A 78 11.72 17.62 -21.44
CA MET A 78 12.77 18.64 -21.44
C MET A 78 12.81 19.34 -22.80
N GLU A 79 11.78 20.12 -23.11
CA GLU A 79 11.77 21.03 -24.26
C GLU A 79 11.16 22.37 -23.85
N ASP A 80 11.89 23.15 -23.05
CA ASP A 80 11.68 24.60 -23.00
C ASP A 80 13.00 25.30 -22.67
N PHE A 81 13.80 25.50 -23.73
CA PHE A 81 14.95 26.40 -23.72
C PHE A 81 14.90 27.30 -24.97
N ASN A 82 13.83 28.08 -25.11
CA ASN A 82 13.69 29.30 -25.92
C ASN A 82 12.21 29.74 -25.80
N ASP A 83 11.78 30.98 -25.66
CA ASP A 83 12.37 32.30 -25.85
C ASP A 83 11.45 33.30 -25.11
N SER A 84 12.02 34.40 -24.70
CA SER A 84 11.38 35.60 -24.17
C SER A 84 10.32 36.21 -25.10
N HIS A 85 9.13 36.50 -24.57
CA HIS A 85 8.45 37.77 -24.89
C HIS A 85 7.44 38.17 -23.81
N MET A 86 7.72 39.32 -23.20
CA MET A 86 6.73 40.14 -22.50
C MET A 86 5.79 40.76 -23.54
N ASP A 87 4.49 40.76 -23.28
CA ASP A 87 3.73 41.99 -23.49
C ASP A 87 2.52 42.06 -22.54
N ASN A 88 2.32 43.27 -22.03
CA ASN A 88 1.39 43.67 -21.00
C ASN A 88 0.55 44.79 -21.61
N THR A 89 -0.76 44.63 -21.72
CA THR A 89 -1.65 45.78 -21.98
C THR A 89 -2.97 45.64 -21.25
N ASP A 90 -3.18 46.66 -20.43
CA ASP A 90 -4.35 47.05 -19.65
C ASP A 90 -5.65 47.17 -20.47
N HIS A 91 -6.79 46.98 -19.79
CA HIS A 91 -7.85 48.01 -19.76
C HIS A 91 -8.77 47.85 -18.55
N MET A 92 -8.89 48.94 -17.78
CA MET A 92 -9.78 49.14 -16.64
C MET A 92 -11.05 49.92 -17.04
N MET A 93 -11.97 50.00 -16.06
CA MET A 93 -13.00 51.02 -15.79
C MET A 93 -14.37 50.85 -16.46
N GLU A 94 -15.51 51.23 -15.87
CA GLU A 94 -15.98 51.44 -14.48
C GLU A 94 -17.48 51.82 -14.60
N ASP A 95 -18.23 51.59 -13.53
CA ASP A 95 -19.39 52.37 -13.06
C ASP A 95 -20.82 52.29 -13.65
N THR A 96 -21.73 52.41 -12.67
CA THR A 96 -23.20 52.28 -12.57
C THR A 96 -23.84 53.69 -12.55
N PRO A 97 -25.07 54.00 -12.03
CA PRO A 97 -26.29 53.24 -11.68
C PRO A 97 -27.66 53.93 -12.07
N ASP A 98 -28.78 53.23 -11.82
CA ASP A 98 -29.92 53.63 -10.95
C ASP A 98 -31.38 53.67 -11.48
N SER A 99 -32.25 53.07 -10.65
CA SER A 99 -33.69 53.28 -10.39
C SER A 99 -34.78 52.95 -11.42
N ASN A 100 -35.67 52.01 -11.10
CA ASN A 100 -37.02 52.34 -10.58
C ASN A 100 -37.84 51.12 -10.10
N MET A 101 -38.72 51.40 -9.14
CA MET A 101 -39.61 50.53 -8.34
C MET A 101 -40.67 49.76 -9.17
N THR A 102 -41.11 48.57 -8.70
CA THR A 102 -42.34 48.36 -7.88
C THR A 102 -42.67 46.87 -7.71
N ASP A 103 -43.15 46.54 -6.50
CA ASP A 103 -43.74 45.27 -6.05
C ASP A 103 -44.71 44.61 -7.04
N SER A 104 -44.67 43.28 -7.10
CA SER A 104 -45.87 42.42 -7.16
C SER A 104 -45.51 40.99 -6.78
N ASP A 105 -46.14 40.53 -5.71
CA ASP A 105 -46.22 39.14 -5.26
C ASP A 105 -46.49 38.16 -6.40
N HIS A 106 -45.68 37.11 -6.51
CA HIS A 106 -46.16 35.79 -6.91
C HIS A 106 -45.27 34.70 -6.34
N MET A 107 -45.81 34.01 -5.34
CA MET A 107 -45.29 32.70 -4.90
C MET A 107 -45.44 31.71 -6.06
N MET A 108 -44.33 31.15 -6.52
CA MET A 108 -44.28 29.96 -7.37
C MET A 108 -43.47 28.90 -6.61
N GLU A 109 -44.24 28.05 -5.94
CA GLU A 109 -44.07 26.61 -5.78
C GLU A 109 -42.67 26.04 -6.06
N ALA A 110 -42.03 25.54 -5.00
CA ALA A 110 -40.81 24.74 -5.06
C ALA A 110 -41.09 23.40 -5.78
N GLY A 111 -40.87 23.39 -7.09
CA GLY A 111 -40.63 22.17 -7.85
C GLY A 111 -39.29 21.59 -7.42
N HIS A 112 -39.36 20.58 -6.54
CA HIS A 112 -38.26 19.64 -6.36
C HIS A 112 -38.13 18.87 -7.67
N ASP A 113 -37.24 19.33 -8.54
CA ASP A 113 -36.70 18.48 -9.60
C ASP A 113 -35.72 17.53 -8.92
N ASP A 114 -36.27 16.42 -8.46
CA ASP A 114 -35.54 15.22 -8.12
C ASP A 114 -34.90 14.74 -9.43
N HIS A 115 -33.74 15.29 -9.77
CA HIS A 115 -32.79 14.59 -10.61
C HIS A 115 -32.32 13.38 -9.82
N GLU A 116 -33.17 12.36 -9.86
CA GLU A 116 -32.88 10.96 -9.62
C GLU A 116 -31.70 10.63 -10.53
N MET A 117 -30.49 10.89 -10.03
CA MET A 117 -29.30 10.25 -10.53
C MET A 117 -29.59 8.78 -10.30
N ASN A 118 -30.01 8.14 -11.38
CA ASN A 118 -30.01 6.71 -11.55
C ASN A 118 -28.57 6.25 -11.28
N SER A 119 -28.25 6.08 -10.00
CA SER A 119 -27.22 5.18 -9.51
C SER A 119 -27.73 3.80 -9.86
N GLY A 120 -27.71 3.53 -11.18
CA GLY A 120 -27.87 2.23 -11.74
C GLY A 120 -26.82 1.42 -11.05
N ASN A 121 -27.29 0.60 -10.12
CA ASN A 121 -26.56 -0.39 -9.37
C ASN A 121 -25.58 -1.04 -10.35
N HIS A 122 -24.32 -0.57 -10.34
CA HIS A 122 -23.22 -1.28 -10.98
C HIS A 122 -23.12 -2.57 -10.16
N MET A 123 -23.92 -3.56 -10.54
CA MET A 123 -23.68 -4.94 -10.18
C MET A 123 -22.25 -5.19 -10.63
N GLY A 124 -21.33 -5.10 -9.66
CA GLY A 124 -19.92 -5.40 -9.86
C GLY A 124 -19.85 -6.72 -10.59
N LYS A 125 -19.17 -6.72 -11.73
CA LYS A 125 -18.91 -7.92 -12.53
C LYS A 125 -18.39 -8.99 -11.56
N THR A 126 -19.17 -10.05 -11.35
CA THR A 126 -18.82 -11.12 -10.43
C THR A 126 -17.45 -11.68 -10.83
N ILE A 127 -16.48 -11.70 -9.91
CA ILE A 127 -15.18 -12.33 -10.17
C ILE A 127 -15.41 -13.84 -10.29
N SER A 128 -15.05 -14.41 -11.44
CA SER A 128 -15.11 -15.86 -11.66
C SER A 128 -13.90 -16.53 -11.00
N THR A 129 -14.08 -17.76 -10.52
CA THR A 129 -12.96 -18.56 -10.06
C THR A 129 -11.96 -18.83 -11.19
N GLY A 130 -10.67 -18.96 -10.85
CA GLY A 130 -9.61 -19.22 -11.82
C GLY A 130 -9.37 -18.07 -12.81
N ILE A 131 -9.64 -16.83 -12.43
CA ILE A 131 -9.44 -15.65 -13.29
C ILE A 131 -7.96 -15.43 -13.66
N LEU A 132 -7.05 -15.89 -12.80
CA LEU A 132 -5.61 -15.88 -13.03
C LEU A 132 -5.18 -17.09 -13.87
N LYS A 133 -4.63 -16.85 -15.07
CA LYS A 133 -4.11 -17.90 -15.96
C LYS A 133 -2.59 -17.77 -16.12
N GLY A 134 -1.87 -18.87 -15.89
CA GLY A 134 -0.40 -18.87 -16.03
C GLY A 134 0.31 -17.89 -15.10
N PHE A 135 -0.35 -17.54 -13.98
CA PHE A 135 0.09 -16.49 -13.07
C PHE A 135 1.18 -16.98 -12.14
N THR A 136 2.20 -16.15 -11.96
CA THR A 136 3.33 -16.39 -11.08
C THR A 136 3.48 -15.22 -10.12
N ALA A 137 3.92 -15.52 -8.91
CA ALA A 137 4.22 -14.53 -7.90
C ALA A 137 5.52 -14.92 -7.19
N GLU A 138 6.35 -13.94 -6.89
CA GLU A 138 7.58 -14.10 -6.12
C GLU A 138 7.72 -12.95 -5.13
N ILE A 139 8.22 -13.26 -3.93
CA ILE A 139 8.55 -12.27 -2.91
C ILE A 139 10.06 -12.11 -2.82
N VAL A 140 10.50 -10.86 -2.84
CA VAL A 140 11.87 -10.45 -2.57
C VAL A 140 11.93 -9.84 -1.18
N LEU A 141 12.71 -10.44 -0.28
CA LEU A 141 12.96 -9.92 1.07
C LEU A 141 14.44 -10.07 1.42
N GLY A 142 15.14 -8.94 1.52
CA GLY A 142 16.60 -8.93 1.56
C GLY A 142 17.18 -9.42 0.23
N ASP A 143 18.12 -10.37 0.30
CA ASP A 143 18.72 -11.01 -0.89
C ASP A 143 17.95 -12.27 -1.34
N ASN A 144 16.86 -12.62 -0.66
CA ASN A 144 16.09 -13.82 -0.96
C ASN A 144 14.98 -13.49 -1.95
N ASN A 145 14.95 -14.22 -3.07
CA ASN A 145 13.81 -14.29 -3.97
C ASN A 145 13.15 -15.66 -3.78
N ILE A 146 11.89 -15.68 -3.35
CA ILE A 146 11.14 -16.89 -3.00
C ILE A 146 9.86 -16.95 -3.83
N PRO A 147 9.63 -18.02 -4.62
CA PRO A 147 8.38 -18.18 -5.34
C PRO A 147 7.21 -18.39 -4.37
N LEU A 148 6.09 -17.71 -4.62
CA LEU A 148 4.86 -17.82 -3.85
C LEU A 148 3.90 -18.80 -4.53
N ASN A 149 3.48 -19.82 -3.80
CA ASN A 149 2.43 -20.73 -4.25
C ASN A 149 1.05 -20.15 -3.94
N LEU A 150 0.47 -19.43 -4.90
CA LEU A 150 -0.87 -18.84 -4.77
C LEU A 150 -1.95 -19.91 -4.81
N MET A 151 -2.79 -19.94 -3.78
CA MET A 151 -3.95 -20.82 -3.68
C MET A 151 -5.22 -19.98 -3.59
N GLU A 152 -6.14 -20.18 -4.51
CA GLU A 152 -7.43 -19.47 -4.49
C GLU A 152 -8.25 -19.84 -3.24
N ASP A 153 -8.85 -18.83 -2.62
CA ASP A 153 -9.77 -19.01 -1.51
C ASP A 153 -11.08 -19.63 -2.01
N SER A 154 -11.41 -20.81 -1.48
CA SER A 154 -12.62 -21.54 -1.87
C SER A 154 -13.93 -20.82 -1.55
N LYS A 155 -13.91 -19.86 -0.62
CA LYS A 155 -15.09 -19.10 -0.17
C LYS A 155 -15.17 -17.72 -0.81
N TYR A 156 -14.02 -17.13 -1.14
CA TYR A 156 -13.92 -15.77 -1.67
C TYR A 156 -13.23 -15.77 -3.04
N PRO A 157 -13.98 -15.96 -4.15
CA PRO A 157 -13.42 -15.88 -5.50
C PRO A 157 -12.66 -14.58 -5.73
N GLY A 158 -11.50 -14.67 -6.37
CA GLY A 158 -10.60 -13.53 -6.58
C GLY A 158 -9.62 -13.28 -5.42
N VAL A 159 -9.76 -13.96 -4.28
CA VAL A 159 -8.77 -13.91 -3.19
C VAL A 159 -7.85 -15.11 -3.30
N TYR A 160 -6.54 -14.89 -3.20
CA TYR A 160 -5.50 -15.89 -3.29
C TYR A 160 -4.55 -15.75 -2.10
N HIS A 161 -4.16 -16.88 -1.51
CA HIS A 161 -3.25 -16.92 -0.36
C HIS A 161 -1.97 -17.67 -0.73
N ALA A 162 -0.83 -17.15 -0.33
CA ALA A 162 0.44 -17.87 -0.31
C ALA A 162 1.01 -17.88 1.11
N GLN A 163 1.27 -19.07 1.66
CA GLN A 163 1.89 -19.20 2.98
C GLN A 163 3.31 -18.65 2.95
N PHE A 164 3.64 -17.82 3.93
CA PHE A 164 4.97 -17.22 4.03
C PHE A 164 5.32 -16.86 5.49
N THR A 165 6.46 -17.32 5.96
CA THR A 165 6.99 -17.01 7.29
C THR A 165 8.25 -16.17 7.11
N PRO A 166 8.22 -14.84 7.32
CA PRO A 166 9.38 -13.99 7.08
C PRO A 166 10.47 -14.27 8.10
N MET A 167 11.70 -14.53 7.63
CA MET A 167 12.84 -14.89 8.52
C MET A 167 13.76 -13.70 8.85
N MET A 168 13.44 -12.50 8.35
CA MET A 168 14.21 -11.29 8.59
C MET A 168 13.31 -10.05 8.48
N THR A 169 13.71 -8.96 9.13
CA THR A 169 13.04 -7.67 8.98
C THR A 169 13.36 -7.06 7.61
N GLY A 170 12.51 -6.17 7.12
CA GLY A 170 12.78 -5.42 5.89
C GLY A 170 11.54 -5.08 5.10
N PHE A 171 11.75 -4.40 3.99
CA PHE A 171 10.70 -3.99 3.05
C PHE A 171 10.59 -5.04 1.95
N PRO A 172 9.53 -5.88 1.96
CA PRO A 172 9.35 -6.86 0.90
C PRO A 172 8.91 -6.18 -0.40
N MET A 173 9.26 -6.80 -1.52
CA MET A 173 8.64 -6.55 -2.82
C MET A 173 7.98 -7.83 -3.30
N VAL A 174 6.81 -7.72 -3.93
CA VAL A 174 6.16 -8.87 -4.56
C VAL A 174 6.05 -8.59 -6.05
N HIS A 175 6.75 -9.39 -6.85
CA HIS A 175 6.64 -9.35 -8.30
C HIS A 175 5.59 -10.38 -8.74
N ILE A 176 4.72 -9.96 -9.64
CA ILE A 176 3.74 -10.85 -10.27
C ILE A 176 3.85 -10.76 -11.78
N SER A 177 3.59 -11.88 -12.45
CA SER A 177 3.44 -11.89 -13.90
C SER A 177 2.47 -12.97 -14.36
N GLY A 178 1.74 -12.69 -15.43
CA GLY A 178 0.79 -13.65 -16.01
C GLY A 178 -0.30 -12.96 -16.81
N ILE A 179 -1.44 -13.63 -16.96
CA ILE A 179 -2.60 -13.11 -17.71
C ILE A 179 -3.80 -12.98 -16.78
N LEU A 180 -4.43 -11.82 -16.78
CA LEU A 180 -5.69 -11.52 -16.12
C LEU A 180 -6.73 -11.11 -17.15
N ASN A 181 -7.74 -11.96 -17.38
CA ASN A 181 -8.81 -11.71 -18.35
C ASN A 181 -8.31 -11.25 -19.74
N ASP A 182 -7.32 -11.96 -20.28
CA ASP A 182 -6.67 -11.72 -21.59
C ASP A 182 -5.80 -10.45 -21.67
N GLU A 183 -5.54 -9.79 -20.54
CA GLU A 183 -4.54 -8.72 -20.42
C GLU A 183 -3.28 -9.24 -19.72
N ASP A 184 -2.12 -8.84 -20.24
CA ASP A 184 -0.82 -9.17 -19.64
C ASP A 184 -0.61 -8.34 -18.37
N VAL A 185 -0.16 -9.00 -17.31
CA VAL A 185 0.22 -8.39 -16.04
C VAL A 185 1.71 -8.60 -15.82
N ASN A 186 2.43 -7.52 -15.50
CA ASN A 186 3.79 -7.56 -15.02
C ASN A 186 4.01 -6.39 -14.06
N ALA A 187 3.90 -6.67 -12.77
CA ALA A 187 3.70 -5.65 -11.74
C ALA A 187 4.53 -5.94 -10.50
N THR A 188 4.90 -4.87 -9.80
CA THR A 188 5.67 -4.95 -8.54
C THR A 188 4.96 -4.20 -7.43
N PHE A 189 4.65 -4.91 -6.36
CA PHE A 189 3.94 -4.39 -5.20
C PHE A 189 4.91 -4.26 -4.02
N HIS A 190 4.59 -3.34 -3.11
CA HIS A 190 5.38 -3.07 -1.92
C HIS A 190 4.55 -3.27 -0.65
N PRO A 191 4.38 -4.53 -0.17
CA PRO A 191 3.66 -4.80 1.07
C PRO A 191 4.31 -4.13 2.29
N GLU A 192 3.58 -4.13 3.41
CA GLU A 192 4.05 -3.56 4.68
C GLU A 192 5.39 -4.17 5.13
N GLN A 193 6.21 -3.36 5.81
CA GLN A 193 7.50 -3.76 6.34
C GLN A 193 7.37 -4.93 7.33
N VAL A 194 8.29 -5.91 7.25
CA VAL A 194 8.48 -6.94 8.28
C VAL A 194 9.16 -6.37 9.51
N GLU A 195 8.48 -6.48 10.63
CA GLU A 195 8.84 -5.91 11.92
C GLU A 195 9.52 -6.93 12.84
N PRO A 196 10.37 -6.49 13.80
CA PRO A 196 11.04 -7.39 14.72
C PRO A 196 10.08 -7.95 15.77
N LEU A 197 10.41 -9.12 16.33
CA LEU A 197 9.62 -9.78 17.38
C LEU A 197 9.40 -8.89 18.61
N SER A 198 10.34 -8.00 18.92
CA SER A 198 10.24 -7.01 20.00
C SER A 198 9.09 -6.00 19.84
N MET A 199 8.49 -5.91 18.66
CA MET A 199 7.28 -5.11 18.45
C MET A 199 6.08 -5.71 19.19
N LEU A 200 6.06 -7.04 19.39
CA LEU A 200 5.04 -7.73 20.14
C LEU A 200 5.23 -7.59 21.65
N SER A 201 4.12 -7.61 22.39
CA SER A 201 4.18 -7.75 23.85
C SER A 201 4.73 -9.13 24.25
N PRO A 202 5.36 -9.27 25.42
CA PRO A 202 5.84 -10.56 25.94
C PRO A 202 4.78 -11.67 25.88
N LEU A 203 3.54 -11.34 26.28
CA LEU A 203 2.42 -12.29 26.25
C LEU A 203 2.12 -12.78 24.83
N LYS A 204 2.15 -11.88 23.83
CA LYS A 204 1.93 -12.27 22.43
C LYS A 204 3.08 -13.12 21.90
N GLN A 205 4.33 -12.82 22.26
CA GLN A 205 5.47 -13.67 21.87
C GLN A 205 5.32 -15.08 22.46
N MET A 206 5.01 -15.19 23.75
CA MET A 206 4.80 -16.49 24.41
C MET A 206 3.60 -17.25 23.85
N ALA A 207 2.52 -16.56 23.48
CA ALA A 207 1.37 -17.18 22.81
C ALA A 207 1.73 -17.77 21.43
N ASN A 208 2.80 -17.28 20.80
CA ASN A 208 3.36 -17.81 19.55
C ASN A 208 4.52 -18.80 19.78
N GLY A 209 4.62 -19.37 21.00
CA GLY A 209 5.57 -20.45 21.30
C GLY A 209 6.96 -20.00 21.72
N ILE A 210 7.20 -18.69 21.89
CA ILE A 210 8.48 -18.18 22.40
C ILE A 210 8.59 -18.48 23.90
N SER A 211 9.69 -19.10 24.33
CA SER A 211 9.92 -19.37 25.75
C SER A 211 10.07 -18.07 26.55
N PRO A 212 9.67 -18.02 27.84
CA PRO A 212 9.78 -16.80 28.63
C PRO A 212 11.18 -16.15 28.64
N GLY A 213 12.25 -16.94 28.69
CA GLY A 213 13.63 -16.43 28.66
C GLY A 213 14.08 -15.88 27.30
N ASP A 214 13.41 -16.26 26.21
CA ASP A 214 13.76 -15.89 24.83
C ASP A 214 12.94 -14.69 24.34
N VAL A 215 12.09 -14.12 25.19
CA VAL A 215 11.28 -12.94 24.85
C VAL A 215 12.19 -11.76 24.52
N GLN A 216 11.95 -11.17 23.34
CA GLN A 216 12.67 -10.00 22.88
C GLN A 216 11.98 -8.73 23.35
N CYS A 217 12.69 -7.90 24.10
CA CYS A 217 12.20 -6.61 24.53
C CYS A 217 12.61 -5.49 23.56
N LYS A 218 11.82 -4.41 23.54
CA LYS A 218 12.19 -3.19 22.84
C LYS A 218 13.51 -2.63 23.39
N GLU A 219 14.20 -1.85 22.57
CA GLU A 219 15.43 -1.19 22.96
C GLU A 219 15.28 -0.43 24.30
N GLY A 220 16.27 -0.59 25.18
CA GLY A 220 16.28 0.00 26.52
C GLY A 220 15.50 -0.78 27.59
N PHE A 221 14.89 -1.93 27.26
CA PHE A 221 14.21 -2.80 28.21
C PHE A 221 14.92 -4.15 28.32
N GLY A 222 14.99 -4.68 29.55
CA GLY A 222 15.47 -6.03 29.82
C GLY A 222 14.31 -7.01 30.02
N VAL A 223 14.57 -8.29 29.78
CA VAL A 223 13.64 -9.38 30.04
C VAL A 223 13.82 -9.88 31.49
N TYR A 224 12.70 -9.99 32.21
CA TYR A 224 12.67 -10.44 33.61
C TYR A 224 11.59 -11.49 33.81
N LYS A 225 11.81 -12.42 34.74
CA LYS A 225 10.86 -13.46 35.08
C LYS A 225 10.00 -13.05 36.25
N ARG A 226 8.69 -13.15 36.13
CA ARG A 226 7.75 -12.87 37.23
C ARG A 226 7.77 -14.02 38.23
N THR A 227 7.82 -13.70 39.52
CA THR A 227 8.00 -14.73 40.57
C THR A 227 6.77 -15.59 40.83
N PHE A 228 5.59 -15.18 40.35
CA PHE A 228 4.33 -15.82 40.69
C PHE A 228 3.74 -16.71 39.59
N ASP A 229 4.18 -16.55 38.34
CA ASP A 229 3.72 -17.36 37.21
C ASP A 229 4.84 -17.74 36.23
N ASP A 230 6.10 -17.44 36.58
CA ASP A 230 7.29 -17.69 35.76
C ASP A 230 7.26 -17.09 34.33
N SER A 231 6.31 -16.19 34.05
CA SER A 231 6.18 -15.55 32.74
C SER A 231 7.16 -14.40 32.56
N ALA A 232 7.43 -14.05 31.29
CA ALA A 232 8.33 -12.96 30.95
C ALA A 232 7.65 -11.59 31.04
N VAL A 233 8.41 -10.59 31.48
CA VAL A 233 8.03 -9.19 31.43
C VAL A 233 9.21 -8.34 30.97
N CYS A 234 8.94 -7.39 30.07
CA CYS A 234 9.92 -6.38 29.67
C CYS A 234 9.85 -5.19 30.63
N LEU A 235 10.96 -4.86 31.27
CA LEU A 235 11.05 -3.74 32.21
C LEU A 235 12.28 -2.90 31.87
N HIS A 236 12.15 -1.58 32.05
CA HIS A 236 13.33 -0.73 32.05
C HIS A 236 14.25 -1.14 33.21
N PRO A 237 15.58 -1.17 33.04
CA PRO A 237 16.50 -1.66 34.07
C PRO A 237 16.28 -1.05 35.46
N SER A 238 16.05 0.27 35.54
CA SER A 238 15.79 0.96 36.81
C SER A 238 14.50 0.52 37.52
N SER A 239 13.50 0.07 36.77
CA SER A 239 12.26 -0.50 37.31
C SER A 239 12.44 -1.97 37.68
N GLY A 240 13.20 -2.71 36.87
CA GLY A 240 13.59 -4.10 37.15
C GLY A 240 14.26 -4.26 38.51
N GLU A 241 15.31 -3.47 38.78
CA GLU A 241 16.02 -3.50 40.07
C GLU A 241 15.10 -3.26 41.28
N LYS A 242 14.20 -2.26 41.18
CA LYS A 242 13.23 -1.97 42.26
C LYS A 242 12.26 -3.12 42.50
N LEU A 243 11.89 -3.84 41.45
CA LEU A 243 10.95 -4.97 41.52
C LEU A 243 11.64 -6.25 41.98
N ILE A 244 12.93 -6.43 41.68
CA ILE A 244 13.76 -7.50 42.24
C ILE A 244 13.88 -7.35 43.76
N LEU A 245 14.19 -6.15 44.25
CA LEU A 245 14.26 -5.87 45.71
C LEU A 245 12.94 -6.12 46.45
N ARG A 246 11.82 -6.10 45.72
CA ARG A 246 10.48 -6.39 46.25
C ARG A 246 10.04 -7.85 46.04
N GLY A 247 10.87 -8.69 45.45
CA GLY A 247 10.56 -10.09 45.17
C GLY A 247 9.45 -10.30 44.14
N VAL A 248 9.17 -9.30 43.29
CA VAL A 248 8.11 -9.35 42.27
C VAL A 248 8.60 -9.98 40.97
N VAL A 249 9.88 -9.76 40.65
CA VAL A 249 10.55 -10.33 39.48
C VAL A 249 11.95 -10.79 39.85
N VAL A 250 12.54 -11.65 39.01
CA VAL A 250 13.94 -12.06 39.04
C VAL A 250 14.53 -11.96 37.63
N HIS A 251 15.85 -11.99 37.51
CA HIS A 251 16.49 -12.20 36.21
C HIS A 251 16.20 -13.62 35.71
N PHE A 252 16.14 -13.77 34.38
CA PHE A 252 16.22 -15.08 33.75
C PHE A 252 17.62 -15.69 33.89
#